data_AF-A0A2G5K7I4-F1
#
_entry.id   AF-A0A2G5K7I4-F1
#
_cell.length_a   1.000
_cell.length_b   1.000
_cell.length_c   1.000
_cell.angle_alpha   90.00
_cell.angle_beta   90.00
_cell.angle_gamma   90.00
#
_symmetry.space_group_name_H-M   'P 1'
#
loop_
_entity.id
_entity.type
_entity.pdbx_description
1 polymer ?
#
loop_
_entity_poly.entity_id
_entity_poly.type
_entity_poly.pdbx_seq_one_letter_code
_entity_poly.pdbx_strand_id
1 'polypeptide(L)'
;MSINYKLMKYFKPFIKKNFYTIRIFLIATNTLLFLYLLYFYDKKISFDNVMQYLTDYRMYLASIFSVLGAFLVSNTLFNKKNIENITSS
;
A
#
# COMPACT_ATOMS: atom_id res chain seq x y z
N MET A 1 25.25 -16.63 -14.22
CA MET A 1 24.03 -16.94 -13.43
C MET A 1 24.16 -16.44 -11.97
N SER A 2 24.58 -15.19 -11.71
CA SER A 2 25.33 -14.89 -10.47
C SER A 2 24.93 -13.67 -9.62
N ILE A 3 24.03 -12.79 -10.07
CA ILE A 3 23.65 -11.59 -9.27
C ILE A 3 22.27 -11.75 -8.63
N ASN A 4 21.28 -12.21 -9.40
CA ASN A 4 19.91 -12.39 -8.91
C ASN A 4 19.80 -13.41 -7.78
N TYR A 5 20.53 -14.53 -7.86
CA TYR A 5 20.46 -15.58 -6.81
C TYR A 5 21.03 -15.12 -5.46
N LYS A 6 22.13 -14.35 -5.47
CA LYS A 6 22.72 -13.80 -4.25
C LYS A 6 21.77 -12.79 -3.60
N LEU A 7 21.20 -11.87 -4.39
CA LEU A 7 20.21 -10.91 -3.90
C LEU A 7 18.98 -11.61 -3.30
N MET A 8 18.43 -12.60 -4.00
CA MET A 8 17.23 -13.32 -3.54
C MET A 8 17.46 -14.06 -2.21
N LYS A 9 18.68 -14.54 -1.96
CA LYS A 9 19.07 -15.19 -0.71
C LYS A 9 18.99 -14.25 0.50
N TYR A 10 19.29 -12.96 0.34
CA TYR A 10 19.14 -11.96 1.40
C TYR A 10 17.73 -11.39 1.48
N PHE A 11 17.04 -11.30 0.34
CA PHE A 11 15.72 -10.68 0.24
C PHE A 11 14.60 -11.54 0.85
N LYS A 12 14.62 -12.87 0.63
CA LYS A 12 13.62 -13.80 1.19
C LYS A 12 13.52 -13.76 2.73
N PRO A 13 14.60 -13.92 3.50
CA PRO A 13 14.53 -13.86 4.96
C PRO A 13 14.17 -12.46 5.48
N PHE A 14 14.59 -11.40 4.77
CA PHE A 14 14.20 -10.03 5.09
C PHE A 14 12.68 -9.81 4.97
N ILE A 15 12.08 -10.24 3.86
CA ILE A 15 10.62 -10.14 3.63
C ILE A 15 9.87 -10.91 4.71
N LYS A 16 10.33 -12.12 5.05
CA LYS A 16 9.67 -12.96 6.06
C LYS A 16 9.74 -12.32 7.45
N LYS A 17 10.90 -11.79 7.84
CA LYS A 17 11.10 -11.14 9.15
C LYS A 17 10.30 -9.83 9.27
N ASN A 18 10.24 -9.05 8.20
CA ASN A 18 9.58 -7.74 8.17
C ASN A 18 8.19 -7.78 7.53
N PHE A 19 7.56 -8.96 7.45
CA PHE A 19 6.30 -9.16 6.73
C PHE A 19 5.22 -8.15 7.14
N TYR A 20 4.97 -7.99 8.43
CA TYR A 20 3.95 -7.07 8.94
C TYR A 20 4.31 -5.60 8.67
N THR A 21 5.59 -5.23 8.82
CA THR A 21 6.07 -3.87 8.54
C THR A 21 5.90 -3.52 7.07
N ILE A 22 6.32 -4.40 6.17
CA ILE A 22 6.16 -4.23 4.72
C ILE A 22 4.67 -4.16 4.36
N ARG A 23 3.85 -5.00 4.99
CA ARG A 23 2.42 -5.04 4.76
C ARG A 23 1.72 -3.75 5.18
N ILE A 24 2.06 -3.20 6.35
CA ILE A 24 1.54 -1.91 6.83
C ILE A 24 2.00 -0.78 5.92
N PHE A 25 3.28 -0.79 5.51
CA PHE A 25 3.81 0.19 4.57
C PHE A 25 3.06 0.18 3.24
N LEU A 26 2.82 -1.02 2.67
CA LEU A 26 2.02 -1.19 1.44
C LEU A 26 0.58 -0.68 1.60
N ILE A 27 -0.05 -0.94 2.75
CA ILE A 27 -1.40 -0.42 3.03
C ILE A 27 -1.37 1.11 3.05
N ALA A 28 -0.41 1.72 3.75
CA ALA A 28 -0.30 3.17 3.85
C ALA A 28 -0.09 3.84 2.48
N THR A 29 0.85 3.32 1.67
CA THR A 29 1.13 3.87 0.34
C THR A 29 -0.05 3.70 -0.62
N ASN A 30 -0.72 2.54 -0.61
CA ASN A 30 -1.90 2.30 -1.46
C ASN A 30 -3.11 3.12 -1.01
N THR A 31 -3.26 3.37 0.30
CA THR A 31 -4.32 4.24 0.82
C THR A 31 -4.15 5.65 0.28
N LEU A 32 -2.94 6.21 0.33
CA LEU A 32 -2.64 7.53 -0.22
C LEU A 32 -2.89 7.57 -1.74
N LEU A 33 -2.46 6.53 -2.47
CA LEU A 33 -2.68 6.42 -3.91
C LEU A 33 -4.18 6.40 -4.24
N PHE A 34 -4.97 5.55 -3.56
CA PHE A 34 -6.40 5.45 -3.80
C PHE A 34 -7.15 6.72 -3.39
N LEU A 35 -6.76 7.35 -2.29
CA LEU A 35 -7.35 8.63 -1.89
C LEU A 35 -7.09 9.71 -2.95
N TYR A 36 -5.87 9.75 -3.49
CA TYR A 36 -5.54 10.64 -4.61
C TYR A 36 -6.41 10.36 -5.83
N LEU A 37 -6.49 9.10 -6.27
CA LEU A 37 -7.29 8.72 -7.43
C LEU A 37 -8.79 8.99 -7.26
N LEU A 38 -9.34 8.73 -6.07
CA LEU A 38 -10.77 8.85 -5.79
C LEU A 38 -11.22 10.31 -5.61
N TYR A 39 -10.34 11.18 -5.11
CA TYR A 39 -10.75 12.51 -4.67
C TYR A 39 -9.98 13.67 -5.31
N PHE A 40 -8.71 13.46 -5.65
CA PHE A 40 -7.81 14.49 -6.14
C PHE A 40 -7.40 14.34 -7.61
N TYR A 41 -7.79 13.26 -8.28
CA TYR A 41 -7.37 12.97 -9.66
C TYR A 41 -7.61 14.15 -10.62
N ASP A 42 -8.76 14.81 -10.48
CA ASP A 42 -9.13 15.98 -11.29
C ASP A 42 -8.92 17.33 -10.56
N LYS A 43 -8.36 17.32 -9.34
CA LYS A 43 -8.21 18.53 -8.52
C LYS A 43 -6.73 18.92 -8.41
N LYS A 44 -6.44 20.21 -8.58
CA LYS A 44 -5.11 20.74 -8.26
C LYS A 44 -4.88 20.67 -6.74
N ILE A 45 -3.84 19.93 -6.34
CA ILE A 45 -3.39 19.92 -4.95
C ILE A 45 -2.69 21.24 -4.66
N SER A 46 -3.35 22.10 -3.86
CA SER A 46 -2.72 23.23 -3.19
C SER A 46 -2.98 23.13 -1.70
N PHE A 47 -2.03 23.59 -0.89
CA PHE A 47 -2.11 23.51 0.57
C PHE A 47 -3.34 24.25 1.12
N ASP A 48 -3.70 25.38 0.49
CA ASP A 48 -4.88 26.18 0.83
C ASP A 48 -6.19 25.41 0.60
N ASN A 49 -6.25 24.60 -0.47
CA ASN A 49 -7.43 23.82 -0.81
C ASN A 49 -7.56 22.56 0.05
N VAL A 50 -6.45 21.99 0.55
CA VAL A 50 -6.46 20.77 1.38
C VAL A 50 -7.26 20.97 2.66
N MET A 51 -7.12 22.12 3.33
CA MET A 51 -7.89 22.41 4.54
C MET A 51 -9.40 22.55 4.26
N GLN A 52 -9.75 23.10 3.10
CA GLN A 52 -11.15 23.21 2.67
C GLN A 52 -11.74 21.85 2.30
N TYR A 53 -10.93 20.93 1.78
CA TYR A 53 -11.35 19.58 1.43
C TYR A 53 -11.52 18.66 2.64
N LEU A 54 -10.78 18.88 3.74
CA LEU A 54 -10.93 18.08 4.98
C LEU A 54 -12.34 18.13 5.57
N THR A 55 -13.09 19.19 5.29
CA THR A 55 -14.49 19.34 5.72
C THR A 55 -15.52 18.76 4.75
N ASP A 56 -15.10 18.27 3.57
CA ASP A 56 -15.99 17.69 2.58
C ASP A 56 -16.33 16.23 2.93
N TYR A 57 -17.62 15.93 3.08
CA TYR A 57 -18.12 14.56 3.29
C TYR A 57 -17.62 13.57 2.22
N ARG A 58 -17.42 14.02 0.99
CA ARG A 58 -16.85 13.19 -0.09
C ARG A 58 -15.41 12.78 0.20
N MET A 59 -14.63 13.61 0.90
CA MET A 59 -13.27 13.26 1.33
C MET A 59 -13.29 12.17 2.41
N TYR A 60 -14.26 12.21 3.33
CA TYR A 60 -14.46 11.14 4.31
C TYR A 60 -14.79 9.80 3.63
N LEU A 61 -15.74 9.79 2.70
CA LEU A 61 -16.08 8.58 1.94
C LEU A 61 -14.89 8.06 1.13
N ALA A 62 -14.19 8.93 0.40
CA ALA A 62 -12.99 8.56 -0.35
C ALA A 62 -11.89 7.99 0.54
N SER A 63 -11.72 8.54 1.75
CA SER A 63 -10.76 8.03 2.73
C SER A 63 -11.13 6.62 3.19
N ILE A 64 -12.40 6.37 3.54
CA ILE A 64 -12.88 5.03 3.94
C ILE A 64 -12.67 4.02 2.81
N PHE A 65 -13.07 4.36 1.57
CA PHE A 65 -12.89 3.47 0.42
C PHE A 65 -11.42 3.23 0.10
N SER A 66 -10.55 4.25 0.25
CA SER A 66 -9.11 4.10 0.03
C SER A 66 -8.46 3.12 1.00
N VAL A 67 -8.84 3.16 2.27
CA VAL A 67 -8.34 2.24 3.31
C VAL A 67 -8.85 0.83 3.05
N LEU A 68 -10.15 0.67 2.77
CA LEU A 68 -10.74 -0.64 2.47
C LEU A 68 -10.12 -1.28 1.22
N GLY A 69 -9.94 -0.50 0.15
CA GLY A 69 -9.27 -0.94 -1.07
C GLY A 69 -7.84 -1.36 -0.82
N ALA A 70 -7.05 -0.54 -0.10
CA ALA A 70 -5.67 -0.85 0.24
C ALA A 70 -5.55 -2.10 1.11
N PHE A 71 -6.47 -2.30 2.05
CA PHE A 71 -6.54 -3.49 2.89
C PHE A 71 -6.86 -4.75 2.08
N LEU A 72 -7.81 -4.69 1.14
CA LEU A 72 -8.15 -5.81 0.26
C LEU A 72 -7.00 -6.18 -0.68
N VAL A 73 -6.36 -5.19 -1.29
CA VAL A 73 -5.17 -5.39 -2.15
C VAL A 73 -4.02 -6.02 -1.35
N SER A 74 -3.76 -5.53 -0.14
CA SER A 74 -2.77 -6.10 0.76
C SER A 74 -3.08 -7.55 1.14
N ASN A 75 -4.33 -7.88 1.44
CA ASN A 75 -4.75 -9.24 1.79
C ASN A 75 -4.77 -10.21 0.60
N THR A 76 -5.02 -9.73 -0.62
CA THR A 76 -5.06 -10.60 -1.80
C THR A 76 -3.66 -10.85 -2.35
N LEU A 77 -2.85 -9.80 -2.48
CA LEU A 77 -1.51 -9.88 -3.07
C LEU A 77 -0.45 -10.29 -2.05
N PHE A 78 -0.51 -9.76 -0.82
CA PHE A 78 0.53 -9.90 0.20
C PHE A 78 0.03 -10.65 1.45
N ASN A 79 -0.63 -11.80 1.24
CA ASN A 79 -1.00 -12.69 2.34
C ASN A 79 0.15 -13.61 2.77
N LYS A 80 0.01 -14.15 3.98
CA LYS A 80 1.02 -15.03 4.60
C LYS A 80 1.34 -16.25 3.75
N LYS A 81 0.34 -16.89 3.14
CA LYS A 81 0.49 -18.08 2.30
C LYS A 81 1.30 -17.80 1.02
N ASN A 82 1.04 -16.67 0.37
CA ASN A 82 1.77 -16.22 -0.81
C ASN A 82 3.23 -15.90 -0.46
N ILE A 83 3.47 -15.25 0.67
CA ILE A 83 4.83 -14.94 1.12
C ILE A 83 5.60 -16.18 1.55
N GLU A 84 4.94 -17.14 2.18
CA GLU A 84 5.52 -18.45 2.46
C GLU A 84 5.92 -19.15 1.16
N ASN A 85 5.06 -19.17 0.13
CA ASN A 85 5.40 -19.73 -1.18
C ASN A 85 6.59 -19.04 -1.87
N ILE A 86 6.70 -17.71 -1.76
CA ILE A 86 7.79 -16.94 -2.37
C ILE A 86 9.11 -17.14 -1.60
N THR A 87 9.04 -17.34 -0.28
CA THR A 87 10.21 -17.43 0.60
C THR A 87 10.67 -18.86 0.90
N SER A 88 9.90 -19.88 0.54
CA SER A 88 10.21 -21.31 0.78
C SER A 88 11.00 -21.99 -0.34
N SER A 89 11.26 -21.30 -1.45
CA SER A 89 12.19 -21.73 -2.51
C SER A 89 13.62 -21.27 -2.29
#